data_AF-A0A2S8RBI3-F1
#
_entry.id   AF-A0A2S8RBI3-F1
#
_cell.length_a   1.000
_cell.length_b   1.000
_cell.length_c   1.000
_cell.angle_alpha   90.00
_cell.angle_beta   90.00
_cell.angle_gamma   90.00
#
_symmetry.space_group_name_H-M   'P 1'
#
loop_
_entity.id
_entity.type
_entity.pdbx_description
1 polymer ?
#
loop_
_entity_poly.entity_id
_entity_poly.type
_entity_poly.pdbx_seq_one_letter_code
_entity_poly.pdbx_strand_id
1 'polypeptide(L)'
;MSVKSGKSIVFVMICVLAFMLSFSVGVFANEFPNMAQVDNIFNIQGSNVVINKNVRLFQDTVVTGDLELRDGELDLDGNELVVTGNLIQKGGKIILNGGKLKVEKNYTIGSEGNYPNAYLIMKNENDYIEVKGSFATYSSNSHIGCLTAGTLEVKGDFFQKVDIKKTKYSSNFVASGTHKVILSGEGIQTVEFNSPEYSYMNILCITKPLEEGYNFVNEERVWVKLVKLFDEVPKNSLEVNVLGDGFVKENGEKVLPTSYKYDYEVGTEIELEAYANEGSEFAYWEDGEIGRILSDNPIYKLVMGTGAKLKAVFYQNPEVAEELMVVFKDRSGRILQSTKVPKNEEAVAPEDPYMTGYRFVRWNQDFSNVVSNMIITPVFRRLADLYTVTVTGGELSTGGTEGQYLFDVPVEVVANKAPEGKKFSHWEQDGIKVSTKSTFSFFVPMRDTNLTAVFVDENEVLDTEPFIALSENTIVDHLDHTVIFTATRNMTEGYQLIESGIILLKSYEELQEPLTLETENIIRGRISNDSTSQFYVRKINVEDGATWYGRAYLIYKNPEGVIKTVYSEVTAKGTMELPE
;
A
#
# COMPACT_ATOMS: atom_id res chain seq x y z
N MET A 1 -32.03 10.48 -50.01
CA MET A 1 -33.26 9.90 -49.47
C MET A 1 -32.88 9.23 -48.16
N SER A 2 -33.47 9.67 -47.02
CA SER A 2 -33.45 9.06 -45.66
C SER A 2 -32.07 8.71 -45.04
N VAL A 3 -31.42 9.46 -44.12
CA VAL A 3 -31.74 9.97 -42.75
C VAL A 3 -31.02 9.17 -41.64
N LYS A 4 -30.09 9.89 -40.97
CA LYS A 4 -29.66 9.92 -39.52
C LYS A 4 -29.05 8.66 -38.89
N SER A 5 -28.14 8.69 -37.89
CA SER A 5 -27.55 9.68 -36.93
C SER A 5 -26.28 9.01 -36.35
N GLY A 6 -25.34 9.61 -35.61
CA GLY A 6 -25.32 10.85 -34.84
C GLY A 6 -23.89 11.14 -34.34
N LYS A 7 -23.68 12.38 -33.87
CA LYS A 7 -22.41 12.95 -33.43
C LYS A 7 -22.32 13.05 -31.90
N SER A 8 -21.11 12.76 -31.43
CA SER A 8 -20.33 13.22 -30.28
C SER A 8 -20.98 14.07 -29.18
N ILE A 9 -20.65 13.68 -27.94
CA ILE A 9 -20.82 14.42 -26.69
C ILE A 9 -19.48 15.07 -26.33
N VAL A 10 -19.52 16.35 -25.94
CA VAL A 10 -18.43 17.09 -25.30
C VAL A 10 -18.91 17.49 -23.91
N PHE A 11 -18.06 17.25 -22.91
CA PHE A 11 -18.22 17.62 -21.50
C PHE A 11 -18.19 19.15 -21.33
N VAL A 12 -19.20 19.71 -20.67
CA VAL A 12 -19.10 21.00 -19.97
C VAL A 12 -19.80 20.89 -18.62
N MET A 13 -18.99 21.09 -17.59
CA MET A 13 -19.25 21.45 -16.19
C MET A 13 -20.61 22.16 -15.95
N ILE A 14 -21.44 21.57 -15.09
CA ILE A 14 -22.73 22.17 -14.66
C ILE A 14 -22.69 22.42 -13.14
N CYS A 15 -22.75 23.69 -12.78
CA CYS A 15 -23.17 24.17 -11.46
C CYS A 15 -24.63 23.75 -11.20
N VAL A 16 -24.88 23.01 -10.13
CA VAL A 16 -26.24 22.61 -9.74
C VAL A 16 -26.90 23.77 -8.98
N LEU A 17 -27.65 24.59 -9.71
CA LEU A 17 -28.82 25.29 -9.18
C LEU A 17 -30.02 24.33 -9.32
N ALA A 18 -30.48 23.74 -8.22
CA ALA A 18 -31.72 22.96 -8.22
C ALA A 18 -32.90 23.86 -7.85
N PHE A 19 -33.76 24.09 -8.85
CA PHE A 19 -35.06 24.75 -8.77
C PHE A 19 -36.02 24.00 -7.83
N MET A 20 -36.62 24.70 -6.85
CA MET A 20 -37.86 24.26 -6.21
C MET A 20 -39.01 24.41 -7.20
N LEU A 21 -39.66 23.30 -7.56
CA LEU A 21 -41.00 23.30 -8.13
C LEU A 21 -41.95 22.67 -7.10
N SER A 22 -42.83 23.50 -6.57
CA SER A 22 -43.95 23.10 -5.74
C SER A 22 -44.94 22.27 -6.56
N PHE A 23 -45.29 21.08 -6.06
CA PHE A 23 -46.54 20.42 -6.42
C PHE A 23 -47.34 20.17 -5.15
N SER A 24 -48.43 20.92 -5.03
CA SER A 24 -49.55 20.59 -4.17
C SER A 24 -50.45 19.60 -4.92
N VAL A 25 -50.69 18.42 -4.34
CA VAL A 25 -51.88 17.62 -4.63
C VAL A 25 -52.32 16.97 -3.33
N GLY A 26 -53.56 17.25 -2.93
CA GLY A 26 -54.08 16.90 -1.62
C GLY A 26 -54.78 15.54 -1.51
N VAL A 27 -55.03 15.23 -0.24
CA VAL A 27 -56.14 14.47 0.36
C VAL A 27 -56.16 12.95 0.16
N PHE A 28 -55.90 12.21 1.25
CA PHE A 28 -56.89 11.31 1.85
C PHE A 28 -56.84 11.40 3.38
N ALA A 29 -57.99 11.69 3.97
CA ALA A 29 -58.21 11.74 5.40
C ALA A 29 -58.29 10.33 5.99
N ASN A 30 -57.52 10.08 7.04
CA ASN A 30 -57.94 9.19 8.12
C ASN A 30 -57.61 9.89 9.44
N GLU A 31 -58.66 10.22 10.19
CA GLU A 31 -58.62 10.99 11.42
C GLU A 31 -57.89 10.21 12.53
N PHE A 32 -56.71 10.69 12.91
CA PHE A 32 -56.14 10.43 14.24
C PHE A 32 -56.17 11.75 15.03
N PRO A 33 -57.00 11.88 16.08
CA PRO A 33 -57.17 13.14 16.79
C PRO A 33 -56.00 13.35 17.75
N ASN A 34 -54.88 13.92 17.25
CA ASN A 34 -53.92 14.79 17.99
C ASN A 34 -52.62 15.14 17.23
N MET A 35 -52.44 14.77 15.95
CA MET A 35 -51.29 15.22 15.15
C MET A 35 -51.66 16.33 14.19
N ALA A 36 -50.98 17.48 14.29
CA ALA A 36 -51.10 18.53 13.28
C ALA A 36 -50.41 18.08 11.97
N GLN A 37 -51.06 18.30 10.83
CA GLN A 37 -50.47 18.10 9.50
C GLN A 37 -49.18 18.94 9.34
N VAL A 38 -48.14 18.30 8.80
CA VAL A 38 -46.76 18.79 8.59
C VAL A 38 -46.71 20.05 7.72
N ASP A 39 -47.68 20.21 6.82
CA ASP A 39 -47.70 21.23 5.76
C ASP A 39 -47.68 22.69 6.24
N ASN A 40 -47.92 22.95 7.55
CA ASN A 40 -47.91 24.29 8.14
C ASN A 40 -46.71 24.58 9.08
N ILE A 41 -45.79 23.62 9.31
CA ILE A 41 -44.65 23.81 10.25
C ILE A 41 -43.36 24.15 9.50
N PHE A 42 -43.16 23.58 8.30
CA PHE A 42 -41.91 23.68 7.55
C PHE A 42 -41.98 24.59 6.31
N ASN A 43 -43.10 25.30 6.12
CA ASN A 43 -43.44 25.97 4.85
C ASN A 43 -43.11 27.47 4.81
N ILE A 44 -42.00 27.90 5.42
CA ILE A 44 -41.56 29.30 5.34
C ILE A 44 -40.14 29.34 4.77
N GLN A 45 -40.03 29.69 3.49
CA GLN A 45 -38.76 29.98 2.84
C GLN A 45 -37.99 31.04 3.64
N GLY A 46 -36.81 30.69 4.14
CA GLY A 46 -35.85 31.63 4.74
C GLY A 46 -36.01 31.95 6.23
N SER A 47 -36.79 31.20 7.01
CA SER A 47 -36.92 31.44 8.46
C SER A 47 -36.53 30.24 9.31
N ASN A 48 -35.93 30.51 10.47
CA ASN A 48 -35.69 29.52 11.51
C ASN A 48 -37.00 28.82 11.91
N VAL A 49 -36.97 27.50 12.04
CA VAL A 49 -38.13 26.68 12.41
C VAL A 49 -38.06 26.36 13.89
N VAL A 50 -39.18 26.51 14.60
CA VAL A 50 -39.31 26.14 16.01
C VAL A 50 -40.39 25.08 16.16
N ILE A 51 -40.02 23.92 16.71
CA ILE A 51 -40.94 22.82 17.02
C ILE A 51 -41.14 22.77 18.53
N ASN A 52 -42.38 22.80 18.99
CA ASN A 52 -42.77 22.76 20.39
C ASN A 52 -43.93 21.78 20.66
N LYS A 53 -44.16 20.85 19.73
CA LYS A 53 -45.22 19.84 19.73
C LYS A 53 -44.75 18.63 18.93
N ASN A 54 -45.51 17.54 18.98
CA ASN A 54 -45.19 16.35 18.21
C ASN A 54 -45.35 16.60 16.70
N VAL A 55 -44.34 16.18 15.94
CA VAL A 55 -44.20 16.28 14.49
C VAL A 55 -43.66 14.96 13.98
N ARG A 56 -44.32 14.41 12.95
CA ARG A 56 -43.84 13.24 12.21
C ARG A 56 -43.66 13.65 10.76
N LEU A 57 -42.54 13.35 10.14
CA LEU A 57 -42.37 13.57 8.71
C LEU A 57 -43.07 12.47 7.92
N PHE A 58 -43.62 12.82 6.77
CA PHE A 58 -44.24 11.88 5.83
C PHE A 58 -43.54 11.89 4.46
N GLN A 59 -42.54 12.75 4.30
CA GLN A 59 -41.72 12.90 3.11
C GLN A 59 -40.40 13.59 3.48
N ASP A 60 -39.43 13.51 2.57
CA ASP A 60 -38.19 14.27 2.68
C ASP A 60 -38.46 15.77 2.81
N THR A 61 -37.77 16.42 3.74
CA THR A 61 -38.04 17.80 4.17
C THR A 61 -36.74 18.59 4.28
N VAL A 62 -36.77 19.85 3.84
CA VAL A 62 -35.64 20.78 3.97
C VAL A 62 -36.05 21.97 4.83
N VAL A 63 -35.29 22.24 5.88
CA VAL A 63 -35.35 23.45 6.70
C VAL A 63 -34.26 24.40 6.25
N THR A 64 -34.66 25.48 5.60
CA THR A 64 -33.75 26.57 5.19
C THR A 64 -33.50 27.50 6.38
N GLY A 65 -32.51 27.20 7.20
CA GLY A 65 -32.15 27.96 8.40
C GLY A 65 -31.89 27.07 9.61
N ASP A 66 -31.92 27.66 10.80
CA ASP A 66 -31.77 26.91 12.05
C ASP A 66 -33.09 26.19 12.41
N LEU A 67 -32.98 24.99 12.95
CA LEU A 67 -34.10 24.23 13.50
C LEU A 67 -33.97 24.14 15.02
N GLU A 68 -34.98 24.60 15.76
CA GLU A 68 -35.03 24.50 17.22
C GLU A 68 -36.14 23.56 17.66
N LEU A 69 -35.79 22.43 18.30
CA LEU A 69 -36.77 21.57 18.98
C LEU A 69 -36.82 21.95 20.46
N ARG A 70 -37.89 22.61 20.89
CA ARG A 70 -38.11 23.03 22.29
C ARG A 70 -38.66 21.92 23.16
N ASP A 71 -39.63 21.17 22.64
CA ASP A 71 -40.31 20.07 23.32
C ASP A 71 -41.08 19.21 22.30
N GLY A 72 -41.63 18.08 22.75
CA GLY A 72 -42.37 17.13 21.91
C GLY A 72 -41.48 16.12 21.19
N GLU A 73 -42.04 15.44 20.20
CA GLU A 73 -41.33 14.43 19.39
C GLU A 73 -41.18 14.90 17.94
N LEU A 74 -39.97 14.84 17.39
CA LEU A 74 -39.70 14.94 15.96
C LEU A 74 -39.33 13.54 15.46
N ASP A 75 -40.29 12.87 14.84
CA ASP A 75 -40.14 11.55 14.23
C ASP A 75 -39.92 11.71 12.72
N LEU A 76 -38.77 11.26 12.20
CA LEU A 76 -38.51 11.31 10.76
C LEU A 76 -39.24 10.22 9.98
N ASP A 77 -39.71 9.16 10.64
CA ASP A 77 -40.45 8.05 10.04
C ASP A 77 -39.78 7.47 8.78
N GLY A 78 -38.45 7.37 8.78
CA GLY A 78 -37.69 6.85 7.64
C GLY A 78 -37.32 7.88 6.56
N ASN A 79 -37.78 9.13 6.66
CA ASN A 79 -37.53 10.18 5.66
C ASN A 79 -36.22 10.95 5.93
N GLU A 80 -35.77 11.72 4.93
CA GLU A 80 -34.65 12.66 5.06
C GLU A 80 -35.10 14.03 5.58
N LEU A 81 -34.38 14.57 6.56
CA LEU A 81 -34.48 15.95 7.03
C LEU A 81 -33.15 16.66 6.84
N VAL A 82 -33.13 17.71 6.00
CA VAL A 82 -31.95 18.57 5.82
C VAL A 82 -32.16 19.89 6.54
N VAL A 83 -31.26 20.24 7.46
CA VAL A 83 -31.21 21.54 8.14
C VAL A 83 -30.00 22.31 7.62
N THR A 84 -30.23 23.39 6.86
CA THR A 84 -29.12 24.16 6.27
C THR A 84 -28.40 25.06 7.28
N GLY A 85 -28.97 25.25 8.47
CA GLY A 85 -28.39 25.95 9.61
C GLY A 85 -27.98 25.00 10.73
N ASN A 86 -28.05 25.49 11.97
CA ASN A 86 -27.83 24.71 13.18
C ASN A 86 -29.11 23.95 13.58
N LEU A 87 -28.92 22.77 14.16
CA LEU A 87 -29.98 22.07 14.89
C LEU A 87 -29.79 22.26 16.39
N ILE A 88 -30.79 22.83 17.07
CA ILE A 88 -30.74 23.15 18.50
C ILE A 88 -31.87 22.40 19.20
N GLN A 89 -31.54 21.30 19.88
CA GLN A 89 -32.51 20.53 20.64
C GLN A 89 -32.52 20.99 22.10
N LYS A 90 -33.48 21.84 22.46
CA LYS A 90 -33.71 22.35 23.82
C LYS A 90 -34.62 21.47 24.67
N GLY A 91 -35.11 20.35 24.15
CA GLY A 91 -35.98 19.39 24.85
C GLY A 91 -36.51 18.32 23.90
N GLY A 92 -37.44 17.50 24.37
CA GLY A 92 -38.14 16.54 23.52
C GLY A 92 -37.29 15.40 22.96
N LYS A 93 -37.81 14.71 21.95
CA LYS A 93 -37.13 13.56 21.31
C LYS A 93 -36.96 13.79 19.82
N ILE A 94 -35.81 13.41 19.28
CA ILE A 94 -35.60 13.23 17.85
C ILE A 94 -35.48 11.72 17.59
N ILE A 95 -36.33 11.18 16.71
CA ILE A 95 -36.44 9.75 16.41
C ILE A 95 -36.22 9.56 14.90
N LEU A 96 -35.25 8.74 14.52
CA LEU A 96 -34.86 8.60 13.12
C LEU A 96 -35.70 7.56 12.35
N ASN A 97 -36.01 6.41 12.97
CA ASN A 97 -36.89 5.37 12.40
C ASN A 97 -36.51 4.90 10.97
N GLY A 98 -35.22 4.75 10.71
CA GLY A 98 -34.60 4.41 9.43
C GLY A 98 -34.28 5.62 8.54
N GLY A 99 -34.53 6.84 9.04
CA GLY A 99 -34.40 8.10 8.30
C GLY A 99 -33.01 8.72 8.38
N LYS A 100 -32.85 9.81 7.65
CA LYS A 100 -31.59 10.56 7.53
C LYS A 100 -31.74 11.98 8.06
N LEU A 101 -30.81 12.43 8.86
CA LEU A 101 -30.76 13.82 9.33
C LEU A 101 -29.45 14.47 8.91
N LYS A 102 -29.51 15.48 8.05
CA LYS A 102 -28.34 16.23 7.62
C LYS A 102 -28.37 17.63 8.21
N VAL A 103 -27.30 18.03 8.89
CA VAL A 103 -27.13 19.35 9.50
C VAL A 103 -25.90 20.00 8.90
N GLU A 104 -26.09 21.07 8.13
CA GLU A 104 -24.99 21.77 7.42
C GLU A 104 -24.10 22.61 8.35
N LYS A 105 -24.53 22.83 9.60
CA LYS A 105 -23.72 23.46 10.66
C LYS A 105 -23.64 22.56 11.90
N ASN A 106 -23.86 23.11 13.09
CA ASN A 106 -23.72 22.38 14.35
C ASN A 106 -25.04 21.73 14.78
N TYR A 107 -24.95 20.58 15.44
CA TYR A 107 -26.07 19.97 16.13
C TYR A 107 -25.79 19.95 17.63
N THR A 108 -26.57 20.71 18.39
CA THR A 108 -26.44 20.82 19.84
C THR A 108 -27.71 20.37 20.56
N ILE A 109 -27.58 19.45 21.52
CA ILE A 109 -28.61 19.10 22.48
C ILE A 109 -28.34 19.90 23.76
N GLY A 110 -29.14 20.93 24.03
CA GLY A 110 -28.92 21.87 25.14
C GLY A 110 -27.83 22.91 24.88
N SER A 111 -27.23 23.42 25.95
CA SER A 111 -26.05 24.30 25.92
C SER A 111 -25.47 24.44 27.32
N GLU A 112 -24.31 25.09 27.46
CA GLU A 112 -23.83 25.48 28.78
C GLU A 112 -24.88 26.35 29.51
N GLY A 113 -25.19 26.00 30.76
CA GLY A 113 -26.25 26.65 31.54
C GLY A 113 -27.69 26.20 31.21
N ASN A 114 -27.90 25.37 30.18
CA ASN A 114 -29.21 24.82 29.81
C ASN A 114 -29.11 23.33 29.47
N TYR A 115 -29.49 22.47 30.41
CA TYR A 115 -29.31 21.01 30.34
C TYR A 115 -30.66 20.30 30.23
N PRO A 116 -31.24 20.19 29.03
CA PRO A 116 -32.61 19.76 28.87
C PRO A 116 -32.80 18.25 29.02
N ASN A 117 -34.04 17.87 29.32
CA ASN A 117 -34.49 16.48 29.27
C ASN A 117 -34.80 16.11 27.82
N ALA A 118 -33.77 15.77 27.06
CA ALA A 118 -33.84 15.56 25.61
C ALA A 118 -33.32 14.17 25.24
N TYR A 119 -33.89 13.56 24.20
CA TYR A 119 -33.45 12.27 23.68
C TYR A 119 -33.13 12.35 22.19
N LEU A 120 -32.05 11.67 21.80
CA LEU A 120 -31.74 11.33 20.42
C LEU A 120 -31.85 9.82 20.32
N ILE A 121 -32.71 9.32 19.41
CA ILE A 121 -33.05 7.91 19.33
C ILE A 121 -32.66 7.37 17.95
N MET A 122 -31.63 6.52 17.94
CA MET A 122 -31.10 5.79 16.79
C MET A 122 -31.05 4.30 17.12
N LYS A 123 -31.96 3.54 16.53
CA LYS A 123 -32.21 2.11 16.83
C LYS A 123 -32.25 1.22 15.59
N ASN A 124 -32.28 1.81 14.40
CA ASN A 124 -32.27 1.12 13.12
C ASN A 124 -30.88 1.22 12.47
N GLU A 125 -30.42 0.16 11.81
CA GLU A 125 -29.14 0.18 11.09
C GLU A 125 -29.08 1.25 9.98
N ASN A 126 -30.24 1.60 9.43
CA ASN A 126 -30.37 2.64 8.40
C ASN A 126 -30.46 4.05 8.97
N ASP A 127 -30.56 4.22 10.30
CA ASP A 127 -30.53 5.55 10.92
C ASP A 127 -29.19 6.23 10.61
N TYR A 128 -29.24 7.43 10.03
CA TYR A 128 -28.04 8.16 9.67
C TYR A 128 -28.17 9.64 10.02
N ILE A 129 -27.15 10.18 10.67
CA ILE A 129 -27.03 11.61 10.94
C ILE A 129 -25.70 12.10 10.40
N GLU A 130 -25.72 13.13 9.57
CA GLU A 130 -24.50 13.85 9.14
C GLU A 130 -24.52 15.26 9.72
N VAL A 131 -23.49 15.60 10.50
CA VAL A 131 -23.25 16.94 11.03
C VAL A 131 -21.99 17.50 10.38
N LYS A 132 -22.13 18.49 9.50
CA LYS A 132 -21.00 19.14 8.82
C LYS A 132 -20.15 20.00 9.76
N GLY A 133 -20.76 20.51 10.84
CA GLY A 133 -20.07 21.17 11.94
C GLY A 133 -19.84 20.24 13.12
N SER A 134 -19.85 20.81 14.33
CA SER A 134 -19.64 20.08 15.59
C SER A 134 -20.95 19.51 16.15
N PHE A 135 -20.84 18.39 16.85
CA PHE A 135 -21.91 17.80 17.65
C PHE A 135 -21.64 18.00 19.14
N ALA A 136 -22.65 18.43 19.90
CA ALA A 136 -22.53 18.53 21.35
C ALA A 136 -23.81 18.11 22.07
N THR A 137 -23.68 17.34 23.15
CA THR A 137 -24.79 16.98 24.03
C THR A 137 -24.58 17.44 25.46
N TYR A 138 -25.59 18.15 25.97
CA TYR A 138 -25.73 18.66 27.34
C TYR A 138 -27.01 18.08 27.98
N SER A 139 -27.55 16.97 27.48
CA SER A 139 -28.81 16.46 28.04
C SER A 139 -28.65 16.00 29.50
N SER A 140 -29.69 16.21 30.30
CA SER A 140 -29.80 15.64 31.65
C SER A 140 -30.31 14.19 31.64
N ASN A 141 -30.87 13.73 30.52
CA ASN A 141 -31.41 12.39 30.40
C ASN A 141 -30.33 11.38 29.98
N SER A 142 -30.50 10.14 30.46
CA SER A 142 -29.66 9.01 30.04
C SER A 142 -30.07 8.51 28.66
N HIS A 143 -29.10 8.33 27.76
CA HIS A 143 -29.28 7.75 26.44
C HIS A 143 -29.06 6.24 26.41
N ILE A 144 -28.98 5.58 27.56
CA ILE A 144 -28.94 4.10 27.63
C ILE A 144 -30.13 3.53 26.86
N GLY A 145 -29.84 2.66 25.89
CA GLY A 145 -30.85 2.05 25.02
C GLY A 145 -31.49 3.01 24.00
N CYS A 146 -30.98 4.23 23.83
CA CYS A 146 -31.43 5.17 22.80
C CYS A 146 -30.55 5.13 21.54
N LEU A 147 -29.25 4.86 21.68
CA LEU A 147 -28.27 4.82 20.59
C LEU A 147 -27.76 3.37 20.44
N THR A 148 -28.54 2.51 19.78
CA THR A 148 -28.26 1.06 19.70
C THR A 148 -27.87 0.56 18.30
N ALA A 149 -28.19 1.32 17.26
CA ALA A 149 -27.80 1.06 15.87
C ALA A 149 -27.72 2.39 15.09
N GLY A 150 -27.30 2.34 13.82
CA GLY A 150 -27.19 3.51 12.97
C GLY A 150 -25.85 4.24 13.10
N THR A 151 -25.71 5.35 12.37
CA THR A 151 -24.43 6.08 12.23
C THR A 151 -24.60 7.57 12.44
N LEU A 152 -23.84 8.13 13.39
CA LEU A 152 -23.65 9.56 13.56
C LEU A 152 -22.28 9.98 12.98
N GLU A 153 -22.27 10.63 11.83
CA GLU A 153 -21.08 11.21 11.20
C GLU A 153 -20.93 12.69 11.58
N VAL A 154 -19.75 13.06 12.09
CA VAL A 154 -19.43 14.41 12.54
C VAL A 154 -18.14 14.88 11.87
N LYS A 155 -18.19 16.04 11.21
CA LYS A 155 -17.04 16.65 10.53
C LYS A 155 -16.33 17.73 11.36
N GLY A 156 -16.98 18.28 12.38
CA GLY A 156 -16.38 19.16 13.38
C GLY A 156 -16.02 18.41 14.67
N ASP A 157 -16.05 19.12 15.80
CA ASP A 157 -15.72 18.55 17.11
C ASP A 157 -16.88 17.74 17.71
N PHE A 158 -16.56 16.87 18.66
CA PHE A 158 -17.53 16.06 19.39
C PHE A 158 -17.44 16.32 20.89
N PHE A 159 -18.56 16.77 21.49
CA PHE A 159 -18.61 17.10 22.91
C PHE A 159 -19.73 16.37 23.65
N GLN A 160 -19.36 15.67 24.71
CA GLN A 160 -20.29 15.23 25.75
C GLN A 160 -20.04 16.08 27.01
N LYS A 161 -21.08 16.81 27.43
CA LYS A 161 -20.97 17.81 28.50
C LYS A 161 -22.00 17.53 29.60
N VAL A 162 -21.66 17.96 30.82
CA VAL A 162 -22.51 17.80 32.01
C VAL A 162 -22.60 19.11 32.79
N ASP A 163 -23.68 19.27 33.56
CA ASP A 163 -23.78 20.36 34.53
C ASP A 163 -22.90 20.03 35.74
N ILE A 164 -21.60 20.36 35.65
CA ILE A 164 -20.59 20.05 36.68
C ILE A 164 -20.98 20.62 38.05
N LYS A 165 -21.85 21.66 38.09
CA LYS A 165 -22.36 22.23 39.35
C LYS A 165 -23.39 21.34 40.04
N LYS A 166 -24.07 20.45 39.31
CA LYS A 166 -25.11 19.54 39.84
C LYS A 166 -24.63 18.09 39.97
N THR A 167 -23.94 17.58 38.95
CA THR A 167 -23.42 16.21 38.92
C THR A 167 -22.16 16.16 38.08
N LYS A 168 -21.24 15.26 38.43
CA LYS A 168 -20.05 14.95 37.61
C LYS A 168 -20.27 13.76 36.67
N TYR A 169 -21.43 13.11 36.79
CA TYR A 169 -21.73 11.87 36.08
C TYR A 169 -22.99 12.05 35.26
N SER A 170 -22.90 11.76 33.96
CA SER A 170 -24.04 11.68 33.06
C SER A 170 -23.84 10.57 32.05
N SER A 171 -24.93 9.86 31.76
CA SER A 171 -25.02 8.85 30.71
C SER A 171 -25.77 9.39 29.49
N ASN A 172 -25.60 10.68 29.18
CA ASN A 172 -26.27 11.40 28.09
C ASN A 172 -25.65 11.18 26.70
N PHE A 173 -24.63 10.33 26.61
CA PHE A 173 -24.20 9.72 25.37
C PHE A 173 -23.68 8.30 25.65
N VAL A 174 -24.59 7.33 25.73
CA VAL A 174 -24.24 5.90 25.88
C VAL A 174 -24.71 5.14 24.66
N ALA A 175 -23.78 4.89 23.75
CA ALA A 175 -24.04 4.06 22.58
C ALA A 175 -23.79 2.58 22.90
N SER A 176 -24.48 1.69 22.18
CA SER A 176 -24.34 0.23 22.29
C SER A 176 -24.67 -0.46 20.97
N GLY A 177 -24.63 -1.80 20.94
CA GLY A 177 -25.03 -2.59 19.78
C GLY A 177 -24.12 -2.39 18.58
N THR A 178 -24.67 -1.86 17.49
CA THR A 178 -23.98 -1.59 16.22
C THR A 178 -23.80 -0.10 15.96
N HIS A 179 -24.25 0.77 16.88
CA HIS A 179 -24.19 2.22 16.69
C HIS A 179 -22.75 2.71 16.47
N LYS A 180 -22.56 3.50 15.40
CA LYS A 180 -21.28 4.08 14.99
C LYS A 180 -21.26 5.59 15.19
N VAL A 181 -20.11 6.10 15.59
CA VAL A 181 -19.74 7.50 15.40
C VAL A 181 -18.60 7.55 14.39
N ILE A 182 -18.75 8.31 13.31
CA ILE A 182 -17.68 8.56 12.34
C ILE A 182 -17.16 9.97 12.55
N LEU A 183 -15.85 10.12 12.78
CA LEU A 183 -15.18 11.42 12.79
C LEU A 183 -14.45 11.60 11.44
N SER A 184 -15.06 12.37 10.53
CA SER A 184 -14.65 12.48 9.11
C SER A 184 -14.26 13.90 8.67
N GLY A 185 -13.93 14.76 9.63
CA GLY A 185 -13.49 16.14 9.39
C GLY A 185 -12.11 16.22 8.77
N GLU A 186 -11.92 17.18 7.87
CA GLU A 186 -10.61 17.41 7.22
C GLU A 186 -9.58 17.92 8.24
N GLY A 187 -9.95 18.89 9.07
CA GLY A 187 -9.09 19.44 10.15
C GLY A 187 -9.00 18.56 11.40
N ILE A 188 -8.13 18.91 12.34
CA ILE A 188 -8.03 18.22 13.64
C ILE A 188 -9.39 18.32 14.36
N GLN A 189 -9.98 17.18 14.73
CA GLN A 189 -11.25 17.14 15.48
C GLN A 189 -10.98 16.90 16.96
N THR A 190 -11.53 17.75 17.82
CA THR A 190 -11.46 17.60 19.27
C THR A 190 -12.60 16.73 19.78
N VAL A 191 -12.29 15.78 20.65
CA VAL A 191 -13.26 14.91 21.33
C VAL A 191 -13.09 15.05 22.83
N GLU A 192 -14.17 15.42 23.52
CA GLU A 192 -14.16 15.58 24.98
C GLU A 192 -15.47 15.07 25.60
N PHE A 193 -15.33 14.22 26.60
CA PHE A 193 -16.39 13.75 27.48
C PHE A 193 -16.14 14.27 28.89
N ASN A 194 -17.12 14.93 29.50
CA ASN A 194 -17.03 15.31 30.92
C ASN A 194 -17.31 14.15 31.87
N SER A 195 -17.89 13.04 31.37
CA SER A 195 -18.13 11.82 32.14
C SER A 195 -17.69 10.57 31.37
N PRO A 196 -16.39 10.40 31.05
CA PRO A 196 -15.89 9.31 30.22
C PRO A 196 -16.18 7.91 30.80
N GLU A 197 -16.30 7.78 32.13
CA GLU A 197 -16.70 6.53 32.80
C GLU A 197 -18.18 6.13 32.55
N TYR A 198 -19.06 7.09 32.22
CA TYR A 198 -20.51 6.89 32.17
C TYR A 198 -21.13 7.15 30.79
N SER A 199 -20.40 7.82 29.90
CA SER A 199 -20.77 8.12 28.53
C SER A 199 -19.63 7.74 27.60
N TYR A 200 -19.95 7.03 26.53
CA TYR A 200 -18.97 6.54 25.56
C TYR A 200 -19.65 6.22 24.23
N MET A 201 -18.83 6.23 23.18
CA MET A 201 -19.19 5.72 21.86
C MET A 201 -19.07 4.20 21.85
N ASN A 202 -19.90 3.50 21.08
CA ASN A 202 -19.78 2.06 20.96
C ASN A 202 -18.72 1.70 19.91
N ILE A 203 -18.99 2.01 18.64
CA ILE A 203 -18.00 1.89 17.57
C ILE A 203 -17.58 3.30 17.15
N LEU A 204 -16.33 3.64 17.38
CA LEU A 204 -15.71 4.85 16.82
C LEU A 204 -15.02 4.49 15.51
N CYS A 205 -15.39 5.19 14.44
CA CYS A 205 -14.77 5.12 13.13
C CYS A 205 -13.98 6.41 12.87
N ILE A 206 -12.72 6.27 12.48
CA ILE A 206 -11.82 7.39 12.17
C ILE A 206 -11.33 7.29 10.72
N THR A 207 -11.17 8.44 10.06
CA THR A 207 -10.73 8.54 8.67
C THR A 207 -9.28 9.04 8.53
N LYS A 208 -8.59 9.25 9.66
CA LYS A 208 -7.19 9.70 9.75
C LYS A 208 -6.47 8.96 10.89
N PRO A 209 -5.12 8.95 10.93
CA PRO A 209 -4.39 8.46 12.09
C PRO A 209 -4.78 9.20 13.39
N LEU A 210 -4.84 8.46 14.52
CA LEU A 210 -5.24 9.02 15.82
C LEU A 210 -4.35 10.20 16.23
N GLU A 211 -3.04 10.07 16.05
CA GLU A 211 -2.03 11.04 16.49
C GLU A 211 -1.95 12.29 15.60
N GLU A 212 -2.57 12.27 14.43
CA GLU A 212 -2.48 13.36 13.44
C GLU A 212 -3.82 14.09 13.27
N GLY A 213 -4.91 13.33 13.27
CA GLY A 213 -6.23 13.82 12.87
C GLY A 213 -7.13 14.24 14.03
N TYR A 214 -6.77 13.91 15.27
CA TYR A 214 -7.69 13.99 16.41
C TYR A 214 -7.00 14.46 17.69
N ASN A 215 -7.75 15.21 18.50
CA ASN A 215 -7.34 15.62 19.84
C ASN A 215 -8.34 15.06 20.86
N PHE A 216 -8.00 13.92 21.48
CA PHE A 216 -8.79 13.35 22.57
C PHE A 216 -8.37 13.99 23.89
N VAL A 217 -9.25 14.81 24.47
CA VAL A 217 -8.97 15.58 25.69
C VAL A 217 -8.92 14.67 26.93
N ASN A 218 -9.63 13.55 26.89
CA ASN A 218 -9.69 12.59 28.00
C ASN A 218 -8.46 11.67 28.00
N GLU A 219 -7.93 11.39 29.19
CA GLU A 219 -6.92 10.33 29.37
C GLU A 219 -7.56 8.94 29.18
N GLU A 220 -8.82 8.79 29.55
CA GLU A 220 -9.58 7.55 29.39
C GLU A 220 -10.20 7.43 28.00
N ARG A 221 -10.28 6.18 27.52
CA ARG A 221 -10.88 5.86 26.23
C ARG A 221 -12.40 6.04 26.27
N VAL A 222 -12.93 6.92 25.42
CA VAL A 222 -14.37 7.22 25.32
C VAL A 222 -15.11 6.39 24.26
N TRP A 223 -14.58 5.21 23.92
CA TRP A 223 -15.20 4.27 22.98
C TRP A 223 -15.01 2.80 23.39
N VAL A 224 -15.84 1.90 22.85
CA VAL A 224 -15.70 0.44 23.07
C VAL A 224 -14.81 -0.21 22.02
N LYS A 225 -15.08 0.05 20.73
CA LYS A 225 -14.35 -0.48 19.57
C LYS A 225 -13.90 0.66 18.66
N LEU A 226 -12.65 0.58 18.17
CA LEU A 226 -12.11 1.48 17.15
C LEU A 226 -12.10 0.78 15.79
N VAL A 227 -12.48 1.51 14.74
CA VAL A 227 -12.39 1.08 13.34
C VAL A 227 -11.68 2.18 12.55
N LYS A 228 -10.60 1.82 11.85
CA LYS A 228 -9.88 2.73 10.94
C LYS A 228 -10.50 2.59 9.55
N LEU A 229 -10.87 3.71 8.95
CA LEU A 229 -11.42 3.80 7.59
C LEU A 229 -10.38 4.36 6.61
N PHE A 230 -9.10 4.07 6.88
CA PHE A 230 -7.95 4.41 6.06
C PHE A 230 -6.99 3.24 6.07
N ASP A 231 -6.25 3.05 4.98
CA ASP A 231 -5.22 2.03 4.88
C ASP A 231 -3.98 2.48 5.64
N GLU A 232 -3.51 1.66 6.57
CA GLU A 232 -2.21 1.90 7.20
C GLU A 232 -1.10 1.46 6.26
N VAL A 233 -0.12 2.33 6.06
CA VAL A 233 1.08 1.95 5.31
C VAL A 233 1.79 0.86 6.12
N PRO A 234 2.03 -0.34 5.55
CA PRO A 234 2.74 -1.41 6.24
C PRO A 234 4.10 -0.93 6.73
N LYS A 235 4.58 -1.49 7.84
CA LYS A 235 5.93 -1.20 8.37
C LYS A 235 6.81 -2.43 8.34
N ASN A 236 8.08 -2.25 8.01
CA ASN A 236 9.09 -3.30 8.01
C ASN A 236 10.39 -2.81 8.65
N SER A 237 11.18 -3.75 9.19
CA SER A 237 12.37 -3.42 9.97
C SER A 237 13.60 -3.19 9.09
N LEU A 238 14.32 -2.10 9.36
CA LEU A 238 15.72 -1.94 9.00
C LEU A 238 16.58 -2.37 10.19
N GLU A 239 17.48 -3.33 9.96
CA GLU A 239 18.54 -3.70 10.90
C GLU A 239 19.90 -3.30 10.31
N VAL A 240 20.71 -2.55 11.08
CA VAL A 240 22.08 -2.17 10.68
C VAL A 240 23.05 -2.58 11.77
N ASN A 241 24.06 -3.37 11.40
CA ASN A 241 25.16 -3.77 12.28
C ASN A 241 26.48 -3.20 11.77
N VAL A 242 27.29 -2.64 12.66
CA VAL A 242 28.63 -2.15 12.34
C VAL A 242 29.66 -3.21 12.72
N LEU A 243 30.47 -3.64 11.76
CA LEU A 243 31.55 -4.61 11.95
C LEU A 243 32.90 -3.95 11.64
N GLY A 244 33.78 -3.89 12.63
CA GLY A 244 35.06 -3.17 12.54
C GLY A 244 34.98 -1.79 13.18
N ASP A 245 35.89 -0.89 12.80
CA ASP A 245 36.07 0.40 13.47
C ASP A 245 35.55 1.58 12.63
N GLY A 246 34.27 1.88 12.82
CA GLY A 246 33.58 2.97 12.14
C GLY A 246 32.21 3.22 12.73
N PHE A 247 31.42 4.06 12.07
CA PHE A 247 30.04 4.33 12.43
C PHE A 247 29.19 4.63 11.19
N VAL A 248 27.87 4.58 11.36
CA VAL A 248 26.90 4.85 10.30
C VAL A 248 26.04 6.05 10.68
N LYS A 249 25.76 6.92 9.71
CA LYS A 249 24.72 7.94 9.81
C LYS A 249 23.54 7.59 8.92
N GLU A 250 22.35 7.88 9.41
CA GLU A 250 21.10 7.88 8.67
C GLU A 250 20.77 9.30 8.21
N ASN A 251 20.55 9.48 6.91
CA ASN A 251 20.15 10.72 6.25
C ASN A 251 21.03 11.93 6.64
N GLY A 252 22.35 11.72 6.77
CA GLY A 252 23.35 12.75 7.13
C GLY A 252 23.32 13.26 8.57
N GLU A 253 22.26 13.01 9.33
CA GLU A 253 22.02 13.66 10.62
C GLU A 253 22.22 12.73 11.82
N LYS A 254 21.63 11.54 11.79
CA LYS A 254 21.50 10.66 12.96
C LYS A 254 22.57 9.58 12.97
N VAL A 255 23.47 9.62 13.94
CA VAL A 255 24.43 8.52 14.17
C VAL A 255 23.67 7.31 14.74
N LEU A 256 23.81 6.17 14.09
CA LEU A 256 23.18 4.92 14.52
C LEU A 256 24.04 4.22 15.58
N PRO A 257 23.43 3.51 16.55
CA PRO A 257 24.16 2.59 17.41
C PRO A 257 24.75 1.44 16.56
N THR A 258 25.79 0.77 17.07
CA THR A 258 26.49 -0.32 16.37
C THR A 258 25.60 -1.52 16.05
N SER A 259 24.50 -1.69 16.78
CA SER A 259 23.40 -2.61 16.47
C SER A 259 22.10 -1.82 16.51
N TYR A 260 21.59 -1.47 15.34
CA TYR A 260 20.38 -0.67 15.15
C TYR A 260 19.24 -1.52 14.62
N LYS A 261 18.02 -1.29 15.13
CA LYS A 261 16.78 -1.84 14.60
C LYS A 261 15.66 -0.81 14.74
N TYR A 262 14.95 -0.54 13.65
CA TYR A 262 13.78 0.33 13.65
C TYR A 262 12.81 -0.04 12.53
N ASP A 263 11.51 0.16 12.77
CA ASP A 263 10.46 -0.16 11.81
C ASP A 263 10.08 1.10 11.02
N TYR A 264 10.23 1.04 9.70
CA TYR A 264 9.90 2.11 8.77
C TYR A 264 8.67 1.77 7.97
N GLU A 265 7.90 2.78 7.57
CA GLU A 265 6.84 2.61 6.58
C GLU A 265 7.43 2.12 5.25
N VAL A 266 6.78 1.13 4.65
CA VAL A 266 7.13 0.66 3.31
C VAL A 266 7.08 1.84 2.33
N GLY A 267 8.02 1.91 1.40
CA GLY A 267 8.19 3.06 0.49
C GLY A 267 9.03 4.20 1.05
N THR A 268 9.45 4.16 2.33
CA THR A 268 10.37 5.17 2.90
C THR A 268 11.74 5.09 2.21
N GLU A 269 12.24 6.21 1.72
CA GLU A 269 13.62 6.31 1.19
C GLU A 269 14.60 6.54 2.35
N ILE A 270 15.68 5.76 2.38
CA ILE A 270 16.68 5.78 3.45
C ILE A 270 18.06 5.86 2.80
N GLU A 271 18.86 6.84 3.23
CA GLU A 271 20.27 6.97 2.91
C GLU A 271 21.12 6.64 4.13
N LEU A 272 22.04 5.68 3.97
CA LEU A 272 23.00 5.29 4.99
C LEU A 272 24.40 5.68 4.53
N GLU A 273 25.16 6.31 5.41
CA GLU A 273 26.52 6.76 5.15
C GLU A 273 27.48 6.14 6.17
N ALA A 274 28.47 5.39 5.68
CA ALA A 274 29.50 4.77 6.51
C ALA A 274 30.75 5.67 6.64
N TYR A 275 31.22 5.84 7.87
CA TYR A 275 32.39 6.65 8.22
C TYR A 275 33.40 5.80 8.99
N ALA A 276 34.62 5.69 8.46
CA ALA A 276 35.70 4.97 9.13
C ALA A 276 36.35 5.83 10.22
N ASN A 277 36.74 5.21 11.33
CA ASN A 277 37.55 5.87 12.36
C ASN A 277 39.03 5.87 11.97
N GLU A 278 39.86 6.59 12.73
CA GLU A 278 41.30 6.68 12.51
C GLU A 278 41.96 5.29 12.49
N GLY A 279 42.73 4.99 11.44
CA GLY A 279 43.36 3.67 11.28
C GLY A 279 42.46 2.59 10.67
N SER A 280 41.24 2.94 10.26
CA SER A 280 40.31 2.04 9.56
C SER A 280 39.90 2.60 8.20
N GLU A 281 39.31 1.74 7.35
CA GLU A 281 38.67 2.11 6.10
C GLU A 281 37.33 1.36 5.95
N PHE A 282 36.37 2.00 5.30
CA PHE A 282 35.12 1.34 4.94
C PHE A 282 35.39 0.31 3.83
N ALA A 283 34.92 -0.92 4.02
CA ALA A 283 35.09 -2.00 3.07
C ALA A 283 33.87 -2.13 2.16
N TYR A 284 32.70 -2.41 2.74
CA TYR A 284 31.46 -2.60 1.99
C TYR A 284 30.22 -2.69 2.89
N TRP A 285 29.06 -2.51 2.26
CA TRP A 285 27.74 -2.91 2.74
C TRP A 285 27.48 -4.36 2.37
N GLU A 286 27.08 -5.16 3.35
CA GLU A 286 26.71 -6.57 3.17
C GLU A 286 25.25 -6.80 3.57
N ASP A 287 24.54 -7.60 2.78
CA ASP A 287 23.27 -8.20 3.17
C ASP A 287 23.52 -9.21 4.30
N GLY A 288 23.03 -8.88 5.49
CA GLY A 288 23.21 -9.67 6.70
C GLY A 288 22.32 -10.91 6.79
N GLU A 289 21.36 -11.11 5.86
CA GLU A 289 20.57 -12.34 5.75
C GLU A 289 21.31 -13.40 4.93
N ILE A 290 21.87 -13.01 3.78
CA ILE A 290 22.42 -13.96 2.80
C ILE A 290 23.94 -13.84 2.55
N GLY A 291 24.63 -12.91 3.23
CA GLY A 291 26.10 -12.77 3.13
C GLY A 291 26.58 -12.28 1.76
N ARG A 292 25.82 -11.37 1.16
CA ARG A 292 26.09 -10.79 -0.16
C ARG A 292 26.62 -9.37 -0.02
N ILE A 293 27.74 -9.05 -0.67
CA ILE A 293 28.21 -7.67 -0.80
C ILE A 293 27.24 -6.92 -1.72
N LEU A 294 26.63 -5.87 -1.17
CA LEU A 294 25.65 -5.02 -1.84
C LEU A 294 26.31 -3.84 -2.55
N SER A 295 27.27 -3.20 -1.88
CA SER A 295 27.96 -2.00 -2.40
C SER A 295 29.28 -1.80 -1.67
N ASP A 296 30.33 -1.40 -2.36
CA ASP A 296 31.58 -0.88 -1.80
C ASP A 296 31.60 0.65 -1.71
N ASN A 297 30.52 1.32 -2.15
CA ASN A 297 30.31 2.74 -1.90
C ASN A 297 29.87 2.97 -0.45
N PRO A 298 30.53 3.87 0.32
CA PRO A 298 30.12 4.18 1.70
C PRO A 298 28.70 4.74 1.81
N ILE A 299 28.15 5.31 0.73
CA ILE A 299 26.76 5.75 0.64
C ILE A 299 25.92 4.61 0.07
N TYR A 300 24.94 4.15 0.85
CA TYR A 300 23.97 3.14 0.44
C TYR A 300 22.55 3.68 0.55
N LYS A 301 21.84 3.67 -0.57
CA LYS A 301 20.45 4.12 -0.66
C LYS A 301 19.54 2.91 -0.82
N LEU A 302 18.46 2.89 -0.08
CA LEU A 302 17.39 1.91 -0.24
C LEU A 302 16.02 2.55 -0.10
N VAL A 303 15.02 1.89 -0.66
CA VAL A 303 13.61 2.14 -0.35
C VAL A 303 13.14 0.99 0.53
N MET A 304 12.48 1.28 1.65
CA MET A 304 11.99 0.24 2.55
C MET A 304 10.94 -0.62 1.85
N GLY A 305 11.31 -1.85 1.52
CA GLY A 305 10.40 -2.86 0.96
C GLY A 305 10.00 -3.88 2.02
N THR A 306 10.46 -5.12 1.87
CA THR A 306 10.16 -6.25 2.78
C THR A 306 11.12 -6.34 3.98
N GLY A 307 11.68 -5.19 4.39
CA GLY A 307 12.74 -5.12 5.40
C GLY A 307 14.14 -5.28 4.81
N ALA A 308 15.14 -4.90 5.60
CA ALA A 308 16.54 -5.05 5.23
C ALA A 308 17.41 -5.31 6.46
N LYS A 309 18.36 -6.24 6.33
CA LYS A 309 19.40 -6.47 7.32
C LYS A 309 20.74 -6.19 6.68
N LEU A 310 21.43 -5.17 7.19
CA LEU A 310 22.66 -4.66 6.62
C LEU A 310 23.80 -4.78 7.63
N LYS A 311 25.00 -5.04 7.10
CA LYS A 311 26.25 -4.86 7.84
C LYS A 311 27.09 -3.81 7.14
N ALA A 312 27.53 -2.80 7.87
CA ALA A 312 28.60 -1.90 7.44
C ALA A 312 29.93 -2.52 7.90
N VAL A 313 30.75 -2.95 6.95
CA VAL A 313 32.02 -3.62 7.23
C VAL A 313 33.17 -2.65 7.07
N PHE A 314 34.05 -2.62 8.06
CA PHE A 314 35.26 -1.79 8.11
C PHE A 314 36.48 -2.67 8.35
N TYR A 315 37.56 -2.41 7.62
CA TYR A 315 38.84 -3.09 7.78
C TYR A 315 39.88 -2.14 8.35
N GLN A 316 40.97 -2.68 8.88
CA GLN A 316 42.12 -1.86 9.24
C GLN A 316 42.73 -1.24 7.97
N ASN A 317 43.15 0.01 8.07
CA ASN A 317 43.80 0.72 6.98
C ASN A 317 45.10 -0.02 6.59
N PRO A 318 45.31 -0.32 5.30
CA PRO A 318 46.51 -1.00 4.82
C PRO A 318 47.86 -0.37 5.21
N GLU A 319 47.89 0.92 5.54
CA GLU A 319 49.10 1.61 6.00
C GLU A 319 49.59 1.12 7.37
N VAL A 320 48.67 0.69 8.24
CA VAL A 320 48.96 0.26 9.62
C VAL A 320 48.72 -1.23 9.86
N ALA A 321 48.08 -1.92 8.92
CA ALA A 321 47.76 -3.34 9.03
C ALA A 321 48.96 -4.24 8.69
N GLU A 322 49.21 -5.25 9.55
CA GLU A 322 50.19 -6.33 9.30
C GLU A 322 49.61 -7.45 8.42
N GLU A 323 48.28 -7.63 8.48
CA GLU A 323 47.51 -8.58 7.67
C GLU A 323 46.39 -7.84 6.94
N LEU A 324 46.17 -8.19 5.67
CA LEU A 324 45.20 -7.57 4.78
C LEU A 324 44.07 -8.54 4.45
N MET A 325 42.86 -8.00 4.30
CA MET A 325 41.67 -8.76 3.97
C MET A 325 41.56 -8.96 2.46
N VAL A 326 41.44 -10.22 2.03
CA VAL A 326 41.17 -10.60 0.64
C VAL A 326 39.84 -11.34 0.59
N VAL A 327 38.89 -10.79 -0.16
CA VAL A 327 37.54 -11.34 -0.33
C VAL A 327 37.33 -11.73 -1.79
N PHE A 328 37.10 -13.03 -2.04
CA PHE A 328 36.64 -13.54 -3.33
C PHE A 328 35.11 -13.60 -3.30
N LYS A 329 34.44 -12.96 -4.25
CA LYS A 329 32.97 -12.98 -4.40
C LYS A 329 32.57 -13.48 -5.77
N ASP A 330 31.37 -14.06 -5.90
CA ASP A 330 30.81 -14.37 -7.21
C ASP A 330 30.17 -13.14 -7.88
N ARG A 331 29.65 -13.30 -9.10
CA ARG A 331 29.02 -12.19 -9.86
C ARG A 331 27.73 -11.68 -9.20
N SER A 332 27.06 -12.48 -8.38
CA SER A 332 25.92 -12.00 -7.60
C SER A 332 26.40 -11.12 -6.45
N GLY A 333 27.64 -11.26 -5.99
CA GLY A 333 28.21 -10.54 -4.85
C GLY A 333 28.26 -11.37 -3.58
N ARG A 334 27.81 -12.63 -3.62
CA ARG A 334 27.98 -13.59 -2.51
C ARG A 334 29.46 -13.83 -2.29
N ILE A 335 29.87 -13.78 -1.03
CA ILE A 335 31.24 -14.07 -0.62
C ILE A 335 31.49 -15.58 -0.76
N LEU A 336 32.48 -15.95 -1.58
CA LEU A 336 32.94 -17.33 -1.77
C LEU A 336 34.02 -17.69 -0.75
N GLN A 337 34.94 -16.76 -0.50
CA GLN A 337 36.02 -16.89 0.47
C GLN A 337 36.42 -15.52 0.98
N SER A 338 36.73 -15.43 2.29
CA SER A 338 37.26 -14.23 2.92
C SER A 338 38.41 -14.65 3.83
N THR A 339 39.62 -14.10 3.63
CA THR A 339 40.82 -14.48 4.37
C THR A 339 41.69 -13.29 4.72
N LYS A 340 42.43 -13.39 5.82
CA LYS A 340 43.55 -12.51 6.15
C LYS A 340 44.83 -13.05 5.52
N VAL A 341 45.62 -12.17 4.95
CA VAL A 341 46.88 -12.48 4.28
C VAL A 341 47.96 -11.54 4.82
N PRO A 342 49.11 -12.03 5.31
CA PRO A 342 50.20 -11.15 5.71
C PRO A 342 50.63 -10.23 4.56
N LYS A 343 51.03 -9.00 4.90
CA LYS A 343 51.39 -8.02 3.89
C LYS A 343 52.58 -8.49 3.03
N ASN A 344 52.44 -8.31 1.72
CA ASN A 344 53.37 -8.77 0.68
C ASN A 344 53.43 -10.29 0.43
N GLU A 345 52.50 -11.06 0.99
CA GLU A 345 52.34 -12.49 0.68
C GLU A 345 51.25 -12.71 -0.38
N GLU A 346 51.18 -13.94 -0.92
CA GLU A 346 50.14 -14.34 -1.86
C GLU A 346 48.84 -14.78 -1.16
N ALA A 347 47.69 -14.52 -1.79
CA ALA A 347 46.42 -15.11 -1.38
C ALA A 347 46.16 -16.42 -2.13
N VAL A 348 45.51 -17.38 -1.45
CA VAL A 348 45.03 -18.61 -2.10
C VAL A 348 43.57 -18.42 -2.50
N ALA A 349 43.28 -18.50 -3.79
CA ALA A 349 41.93 -18.42 -4.33
C ALA A 349 41.11 -19.69 -4.03
N PRO A 350 39.77 -19.57 -3.94
CA PRO A 350 38.88 -20.73 -3.86
C PRO A 350 38.85 -21.50 -5.19
N GLU A 351 38.10 -22.60 -5.23
CA GLU A 351 37.78 -23.29 -6.48
C GLU A 351 37.17 -22.32 -7.51
N ASP A 352 37.49 -22.55 -8.78
CA ASP A 352 37.02 -21.72 -9.89
C ASP A 352 35.48 -21.68 -9.88
N PRO A 353 34.86 -20.50 -9.81
CA PRO A 353 33.41 -20.41 -9.71
C PRO A 353 32.77 -20.81 -11.02
N TYR A 354 31.69 -21.57 -10.93
CA TYR A 354 30.87 -21.94 -12.07
C TYR A 354 29.74 -20.92 -12.30
N MET A 355 29.35 -20.74 -13.57
CA MET A 355 28.18 -19.94 -13.95
C MET A 355 27.52 -20.50 -15.20
N THR A 356 26.24 -20.84 -15.11
CA THR A 356 25.45 -21.38 -16.23
C THR A 356 25.54 -20.49 -17.47
N GLY A 357 25.89 -21.09 -18.63
CA GLY A 357 26.05 -20.38 -19.91
C GLY A 357 27.39 -19.63 -20.07
N TYR A 358 28.30 -19.73 -19.10
CA TYR A 358 29.59 -19.05 -19.10
C TYR A 358 30.72 -19.99 -18.68
N ARG A 359 31.95 -19.65 -19.09
CA ARG A 359 33.19 -20.31 -18.67
C ARG A 359 34.05 -19.33 -17.89
N PHE A 360 34.52 -19.73 -16.72
CA PHE A 360 35.51 -18.97 -15.94
C PHE A 360 36.80 -18.81 -16.74
N VAL A 361 37.36 -17.60 -16.73
CA VAL A 361 38.61 -17.27 -17.44
C VAL A 361 39.74 -17.01 -16.47
N ARG A 362 39.49 -16.15 -15.47
CA ARG A 362 40.45 -15.74 -14.44
C ARG A 362 39.76 -14.88 -13.40
N TRP A 363 40.45 -14.59 -12.31
CA TRP A 363 40.09 -13.49 -11.41
C TRP A 363 40.45 -12.13 -12.00
N ASN A 364 39.72 -11.08 -11.59
CA ASN A 364 39.87 -9.74 -12.16
C ASN A 364 41.18 -9.02 -11.75
N GLN A 365 41.77 -9.41 -10.61
CA GLN A 365 42.95 -8.79 -10.00
C GLN A 365 44.05 -9.82 -9.74
N ASP A 366 45.31 -9.36 -9.71
CA ASP A 366 46.45 -10.15 -9.26
C ASP A 366 46.50 -10.16 -7.74
N PHE A 367 46.65 -11.34 -7.16
CA PHE A 367 46.69 -11.57 -5.72
C PHE A 367 47.94 -12.37 -5.29
N SER A 368 48.95 -12.43 -6.16
CA SER A 368 50.25 -13.03 -5.86
C SER A 368 51.12 -12.18 -4.91
N ASN A 369 50.75 -10.91 -4.69
CA ASN A 369 51.39 -9.99 -3.76
C ASN A 369 50.37 -8.99 -3.18
N VAL A 370 49.86 -9.27 -1.99
CA VAL A 370 48.78 -8.49 -1.36
C VAL A 370 49.35 -7.29 -0.60
N VAL A 371 49.06 -6.07 -1.07
CA VAL A 371 49.55 -4.80 -0.48
C VAL A 371 48.44 -3.86 0.01
N SER A 372 47.18 -4.17 -0.30
CA SER A 372 45.97 -3.50 0.18
C SER A 372 44.87 -4.52 0.47
N ASN A 373 43.80 -4.11 1.16
CA ASN A 373 42.58 -4.93 1.22
C ASN A 373 42.00 -5.08 -0.20
N MET A 374 41.44 -6.24 -0.53
CA MET A 374 41.01 -6.58 -1.89
C MET A 374 39.62 -7.23 -1.92
N ILE A 375 38.78 -6.79 -2.86
CA ILE A 375 37.54 -7.47 -3.23
C ILE A 375 37.71 -7.97 -4.67
N ILE A 376 37.86 -9.27 -4.84
CA ILE A 376 38.20 -9.94 -6.10
C ILE A 376 36.96 -10.59 -6.70
N THR A 377 36.75 -10.39 -8.00
CA THR A 377 35.60 -10.90 -8.75
C THR A 377 36.05 -11.76 -9.93
N PRO A 378 35.27 -12.78 -10.31
CA PRO A 378 35.60 -13.63 -11.45
C PRO A 378 35.33 -12.94 -12.77
N VAL A 379 36.16 -13.22 -13.76
CA VAL A 379 35.97 -12.84 -15.17
C VAL A 379 35.49 -14.07 -15.93
N PHE A 380 34.33 -13.94 -16.56
CA PHE A 380 33.69 -14.99 -17.34
C PHE A 380 33.68 -14.66 -18.82
N ARG A 381 33.63 -15.71 -19.65
CA ARG A 381 33.34 -15.62 -21.09
C ARG A 381 32.13 -16.48 -21.40
N ARG A 382 31.18 -15.92 -22.14
CA ARG A 382 29.96 -16.59 -22.58
C ARG A 382 30.28 -17.81 -23.46
N LEU A 383 29.50 -18.87 -23.32
CA LEU A 383 29.55 -20.03 -24.21
C LEU A 383 28.97 -19.70 -25.59
N ALA A 384 29.29 -20.53 -26.60
CA ALA A 384 29.02 -20.23 -28.00
C ALA A 384 27.66 -20.73 -28.51
N ASP A 385 26.84 -21.33 -27.63
CA ASP A 385 25.53 -21.85 -28.00
C ASP A 385 24.60 -20.70 -28.42
N LEU A 386 23.95 -20.90 -29.57
CA LEU A 386 23.02 -19.95 -30.16
C LEU A 386 21.59 -20.44 -29.98
N TYR A 387 20.71 -19.47 -29.73
CA TYR A 387 19.27 -19.68 -29.55
C TYR A 387 18.50 -18.81 -30.53
N THR A 388 17.44 -19.37 -31.08
CA THR A 388 16.59 -18.70 -32.06
C THR A 388 15.55 -17.84 -31.35
N VAL A 389 15.45 -16.58 -31.76
CA VAL A 389 14.38 -15.66 -31.34
C VAL A 389 13.48 -15.44 -32.53
N THR A 390 12.21 -15.80 -32.39
CA THR A 390 11.17 -15.58 -33.41
C THR A 390 10.16 -14.55 -32.92
N VAL A 391 9.77 -13.61 -33.77
CA VAL A 391 8.87 -12.51 -33.46
C VAL A 391 7.62 -12.58 -34.35
N THR A 392 6.45 -12.67 -33.73
CA THR A 392 5.15 -12.65 -34.41
C THR A 392 4.45 -11.31 -34.14
N GLY A 393 3.93 -10.65 -35.17
CA GLY A 393 3.26 -9.36 -35.02
C GLY A 393 4.20 -8.17 -34.78
N GLY A 394 5.50 -8.37 -34.91
CA GLY A 394 6.54 -7.35 -34.82
C GLY A 394 7.82 -7.80 -35.54
N GLU A 395 8.91 -7.12 -35.28
CA GLU A 395 10.24 -7.40 -35.84
C GLU A 395 11.33 -7.24 -34.80
N LEU A 396 12.48 -7.86 -35.05
CA LEU A 396 13.72 -7.58 -34.34
C LEU A 396 14.17 -6.16 -34.70
N SER A 397 14.78 -5.42 -33.76
CA SER A 397 15.30 -4.07 -34.06
C SER A 397 16.41 -4.08 -35.11
N THR A 398 17.05 -5.24 -35.33
CA THR A 398 18.01 -5.48 -36.42
C THR A 398 17.37 -5.78 -37.78
N GLY A 399 16.03 -5.84 -37.84
CA GLY A 399 15.23 -6.21 -39.00
C GLY A 399 14.90 -7.71 -39.06
N GLY A 400 13.75 -8.03 -39.66
CA GLY A 400 13.26 -9.39 -39.81
C GLY A 400 12.51 -9.93 -38.59
N THR A 401 11.94 -11.12 -38.74
CA THR A 401 11.11 -11.77 -37.69
C THR A 401 11.83 -12.92 -36.99
N GLU A 402 13.08 -13.21 -37.34
CA GLU A 402 13.84 -14.32 -36.78
C GLU A 402 15.34 -14.00 -36.76
N GLY A 403 16.04 -14.42 -35.69
CA GLY A 403 17.48 -14.26 -35.55
C GLY A 403 18.08 -15.22 -34.52
N GLN A 404 19.39 -15.45 -34.60
CA GLN A 404 20.13 -16.31 -33.68
C GLN A 404 21.05 -15.49 -32.78
N TYR A 405 21.00 -15.77 -31.48
CA TYR A 405 21.68 -14.98 -30.45
C TYR A 405 22.30 -15.87 -29.38
N LEU A 406 23.39 -15.39 -28.77
CA LEU A 406 23.97 -16.07 -27.61
C LEU A 406 23.08 -15.85 -26.38
N PHE A 407 23.10 -16.80 -25.44
CA PHE A 407 22.44 -16.67 -24.13
C PHE A 407 22.79 -15.35 -23.42
N ASP A 408 21.82 -14.72 -22.75
CA ASP A 408 22.04 -13.54 -21.91
C ASP A 408 22.59 -12.32 -22.68
N VAL A 409 22.34 -12.26 -24.00
CA VAL A 409 22.52 -11.07 -24.83
C VAL A 409 21.19 -10.31 -24.88
N PRO A 410 21.18 -8.97 -24.69
CA PRO A 410 19.97 -8.19 -24.85
C PRO A 410 19.57 -8.13 -26.33
N VAL A 411 18.31 -8.45 -26.60
CA VAL A 411 17.65 -8.33 -27.91
C VAL A 411 16.46 -7.39 -27.74
N GLU A 412 16.27 -6.52 -28.74
CA GLU A 412 15.15 -5.59 -28.77
C GLU A 412 14.19 -5.97 -29.90
N VAL A 413 12.89 -5.95 -29.59
CA VAL A 413 11.79 -6.19 -30.53
C VAL A 413 10.88 -4.97 -30.60
N VAL A 414 10.31 -4.72 -31.77
CA VAL A 414 9.41 -3.61 -32.05
C VAL A 414 8.11 -4.15 -32.63
N ALA A 415 6.98 -3.77 -32.03
CA ALA A 415 5.68 -4.21 -32.49
C ALA A 415 5.35 -3.55 -33.83
N ASN A 416 4.73 -4.30 -34.74
CA ASN A 416 4.30 -3.74 -36.02
C ASN A 416 3.26 -2.65 -35.79
N LYS A 417 3.05 -1.82 -36.83
CA LYS A 417 1.89 -0.94 -36.88
C LYS A 417 0.61 -1.77 -36.67
N ALA A 418 -0.21 -1.35 -35.72
CA ALA A 418 -1.46 -2.04 -35.43
C ALA A 418 -2.37 -2.07 -36.67
N PRO A 419 -3.10 -3.18 -36.91
CA PRO A 419 -4.13 -3.26 -37.94
C PRO A 419 -5.21 -2.19 -37.79
N GLU A 420 -5.99 -1.92 -38.85
CA GLU A 420 -7.09 -0.94 -38.80
C GLU A 420 -8.12 -1.32 -37.71
N GLY A 421 -8.48 -0.34 -36.87
CA GLY A 421 -9.41 -0.52 -35.75
C GLY A 421 -8.79 -1.18 -34.50
N LYS A 422 -7.48 -1.42 -34.49
CA LYS A 422 -6.75 -2.02 -33.37
C LYS A 422 -5.62 -1.14 -32.86
N LYS A 423 -5.21 -1.41 -31.62
CA LYS A 423 -4.01 -0.86 -30.98
C LYS A 423 -3.14 -1.96 -30.38
N PHE A 424 -1.86 -1.67 -30.23
CA PHE A 424 -0.93 -2.54 -29.51
C PHE A 424 -1.33 -2.62 -28.02
N SER A 425 -1.34 -3.82 -27.47
CA SER A 425 -1.64 -4.07 -26.06
C SER A 425 -0.37 -4.43 -25.29
N HIS A 426 0.29 -5.52 -25.69
CA HIS A 426 1.46 -6.04 -24.99
C HIS A 426 2.24 -7.06 -25.82
N TRP A 427 3.41 -7.42 -25.33
CA TRP A 427 4.21 -8.56 -25.74
C TRP A 427 3.93 -9.75 -24.83
N GLU A 428 3.78 -10.92 -25.45
CA GLU A 428 3.80 -12.22 -24.77
C GLU A 428 5.08 -12.97 -25.10
N GLN A 429 5.66 -13.63 -24.10
CA GLN A 429 6.70 -14.63 -24.25
C GLN A 429 6.16 -15.95 -23.72
N ASP A 430 6.06 -16.96 -24.58
CA ASP A 430 5.45 -18.27 -24.27
C ASP A 430 4.03 -18.17 -23.67
N GLY A 431 3.23 -17.22 -24.17
CA GLY A 431 1.85 -16.96 -23.70
C GLY A 431 1.78 -16.15 -22.40
N ILE A 432 2.91 -15.76 -21.82
CA ILE A 432 2.96 -14.91 -20.62
C ILE A 432 3.22 -13.47 -21.03
N LYS A 433 2.34 -12.55 -20.60
CA LYS A 433 2.53 -11.10 -20.80
C LYS A 433 3.82 -10.64 -20.13
N VAL A 434 4.74 -10.03 -20.89
CA VAL A 434 6.06 -9.58 -20.38
C VAL A 434 6.30 -8.08 -20.51
N SER A 435 5.60 -7.39 -21.43
CA SER A 435 5.76 -5.94 -21.59
C SER A 435 4.56 -5.27 -22.24
N THR A 436 4.17 -4.10 -21.76
CA THR A 436 3.17 -3.20 -22.39
C THR A 436 3.79 -2.13 -23.29
N LYS A 437 5.12 -2.09 -23.41
CA LYS A 437 5.82 -1.16 -24.30
C LYS A 437 5.95 -1.77 -25.70
N SER A 438 5.58 -1.02 -26.73
CA SER A 438 5.66 -1.47 -28.13
C SER A 438 7.08 -1.83 -28.55
N THR A 439 8.08 -1.16 -27.98
CA THR A 439 9.48 -1.58 -28.01
C THR A 439 9.85 -2.26 -26.70
N PHE A 440 10.39 -3.47 -26.78
CA PHE A 440 10.74 -4.28 -25.61
C PHE A 440 12.14 -4.89 -25.77
N SER A 441 12.99 -4.69 -24.77
CA SER A 441 14.30 -5.34 -24.69
C SER A 441 14.29 -6.43 -23.63
N PHE A 442 14.79 -7.62 -23.97
CA PHE A 442 14.90 -8.77 -23.09
C PHE A 442 16.24 -9.48 -23.30
N PHE A 443 16.69 -10.28 -22.34
CA PHE A 443 17.86 -11.13 -22.50
C PHE A 443 17.44 -12.52 -23.01
N VAL A 444 18.16 -13.01 -24.01
CA VAL A 444 17.85 -14.29 -24.65
C VAL A 444 18.05 -15.44 -23.65
N PRO A 445 17.02 -16.24 -23.34
CA PRO A 445 17.14 -17.36 -22.42
C PRO A 445 17.92 -18.51 -23.07
N MET A 446 18.27 -19.53 -22.28
CA MET A 446 19.02 -20.71 -22.74
C MET A 446 18.13 -21.70 -23.51
N ARG A 447 17.32 -21.18 -24.45
CA ARG A 447 16.40 -21.93 -25.33
C ARG A 447 15.88 -21.03 -26.45
N ASP A 448 15.35 -21.66 -27.49
CA ASP A 448 14.57 -20.95 -28.51
C ASP A 448 13.36 -20.25 -27.88
N THR A 449 13.06 -19.04 -28.36
CA THR A 449 12.09 -18.12 -27.76
C THR A 449 11.17 -17.54 -28.82
N ASN A 450 9.87 -17.58 -28.54
CA ASN A 450 8.85 -16.93 -29.36
C ASN A 450 8.26 -15.73 -28.62
N LEU A 451 8.29 -14.56 -29.28
CA LEU A 451 7.65 -13.33 -28.83
C LEU A 451 6.47 -13.00 -29.74
N THR A 452 5.32 -12.69 -29.15
CA THR A 452 4.11 -12.34 -29.88
C THR A 452 3.62 -10.96 -29.47
N ALA A 453 3.46 -10.06 -30.42
CA ALA A 453 2.79 -8.78 -30.21
C ALA A 453 1.28 -8.98 -30.27
N VAL A 454 0.59 -8.58 -29.20
CA VAL A 454 -0.86 -8.70 -29.06
C VAL A 454 -1.52 -7.37 -29.41
N PHE A 455 -2.52 -7.42 -30.30
CA PHE A 455 -3.30 -6.27 -30.74
C PHE A 455 -4.78 -6.43 -30.42
N VAL A 456 -5.32 -5.46 -29.68
CA VAL A 456 -6.71 -5.42 -29.22
C VAL A 456 -7.49 -4.33 -29.94
N ASP A 457 -8.82 -4.33 -29.79
CA ASP A 457 -9.66 -3.32 -30.39
C ASP A 457 -9.35 -1.92 -29.82
N GLU A 458 -9.47 -0.89 -30.67
CA GLU A 458 -9.14 0.51 -30.30
C GLU A 458 -9.84 0.97 -29.00
N ASN A 459 -11.09 0.52 -28.82
CA ASN A 459 -11.95 0.89 -27.70
C ASN A 459 -11.70 0.07 -26.42
N GLU A 460 -10.88 -0.98 -26.47
CA GLU A 460 -10.59 -1.81 -25.31
C GLU A 460 -9.81 -1.02 -24.26
N VAL A 461 -10.24 -1.05 -23.00
CA VAL A 461 -9.52 -0.39 -21.92
C VAL A 461 -8.38 -1.30 -21.49
N LEU A 462 -7.14 -0.86 -21.67
CA LEU A 462 -5.96 -1.62 -21.28
C LEU A 462 -5.70 -1.46 -19.79
N ASP A 463 -5.35 -2.56 -19.13
CA ASP A 463 -4.79 -2.52 -17.79
C ASP A 463 -3.36 -1.98 -17.85
N THR A 464 -3.16 -0.85 -17.19
CA THR A 464 -1.90 -0.13 -17.09
C THR A 464 -1.25 -0.29 -15.72
N GLU A 465 -1.79 -1.11 -14.81
CA GLU A 465 -1.12 -1.36 -13.53
C GLU A 465 0.24 -2.06 -13.75
N PRO A 466 1.27 -1.69 -12.97
CA PRO A 466 2.53 -2.42 -12.97
C PRO A 466 2.33 -3.91 -12.67
N PHE A 467 3.06 -4.77 -13.38
CA PHE A 467 2.99 -6.21 -13.18
C PHE A 467 4.38 -6.84 -13.24
N ILE A 468 4.47 -8.10 -12.81
CA ILE A 468 5.69 -8.89 -12.91
C ILE A 468 5.36 -10.27 -13.47
N ALA A 469 6.14 -10.69 -14.47
CA ALA A 469 6.04 -11.99 -15.10
C ALA A 469 7.16 -12.90 -14.61
N LEU A 470 6.88 -14.20 -14.56
CA LEU A 470 7.86 -15.24 -14.28
C LEU A 470 7.81 -16.28 -15.40
N SER A 471 8.96 -16.64 -15.97
CA SER A 471 9.06 -17.75 -16.92
C SER A 471 8.79 -19.08 -16.22
N GLU A 472 7.94 -19.93 -16.79
CA GLU A 472 7.73 -21.30 -16.29
C GLU A 472 8.96 -22.18 -16.53
N ASN A 473 9.73 -21.86 -17.58
CA ASN A 473 10.96 -22.55 -17.94
C ASN A 473 12.09 -22.09 -17.00
N THR A 474 12.33 -22.87 -15.94
CA THR A 474 13.49 -22.70 -15.05
C THR A 474 14.74 -23.33 -15.68
N ILE A 475 15.92 -22.79 -15.38
CA ILE A 475 17.18 -23.40 -15.80
C ILE A 475 17.74 -24.18 -14.63
N VAL A 476 17.80 -25.50 -14.75
CA VAL A 476 18.40 -26.40 -13.76
C VAL A 476 19.80 -26.75 -14.21
N ASP A 477 20.78 -26.46 -13.36
CA ASP A 477 22.19 -26.75 -13.61
C ASP A 477 22.69 -27.79 -12.61
N HIS A 478 22.85 -29.03 -13.10
CA HIS A 478 23.27 -30.17 -12.30
C HIS A 478 24.75 -30.14 -11.92
N LEU A 479 25.60 -29.41 -12.67
CA LEU A 479 27.03 -29.33 -12.36
C LEU A 479 27.29 -28.37 -11.18
N ASP A 480 26.50 -27.31 -11.10
CA ASP A 480 26.65 -26.26 -10.08
C ASP A 480 25.60 -26.34 -8.97
N HIS A 481 24.73 -27.35 -9.04
CA HIS A 481 23.60 -27.52 -8.12
C HIS A 481 22.76 -26.24 -7.99
N THR A 482 22.37 -25.65 -9.13
CA THR A 482 21.59 -24.40 -9.14
C THR A 482 20.29 -24.50 -9.91
N VAL A 483 19.29 -23.71 -9.48
CA VAL A 483 18.04 -23.47 -10.20
C VAL A 483 17.90 -21.96 -10.42
N ILE A 484 17.72 -21.56 -11.67
CA ILE A 484 17.60 -20.15 -12.08
C ILE A 484 16.17 -19.85 -12.50
N PHE A 485 15.59 -18.83 -11.88
CA PHE A 485 14.29 -18.29 -12.18
C PHE A 485 14.43 -16.95 -12.90
N THR A 486 13.69 -16.75 -13.99
CA THR A 486 13.74 -15.53 -14.81
C THR A 486 12.44 -14.76 -14.64
N ALA A 487 12.52 -13.52 -14.15
CA ALA A 487 11.38 -12.63 -14.03
C ALA A 487 11.56 -11.37 -14.88
N THR A 488 10.43 -10.80 -15.31
CA THR A 488 10.39 -9.53 -16.03
C THR A 488 9.37 -8.62 -15.36
N ARG A 489 9.82 -7.50 -14.79
CA ARG A 489 8.92 -6.47 -14.24
C ARG A 489 8.59 -5.43 -15.30
N ASN A 490 7.33 -4.99 -15.31
CA ASN A 490 6.86 -3.91 -16.14
C ASN A 490 6.32 -2.78 -15.26
N MET A 491 6.90 -1.59 -15.42
CA MET A 491 6.49 -0.38 -14.70
C MET A 491 5.82 0.59 -15.66
N THR A 492 4.73 1.18 -15.19
CA THR A 492 3.97 2.23 -15.87
C THR A 492 4.38 3.60 -15.34
N GLU A 493 4.35 4.63 -16.19
CA GLU A 493 4.61 6.01 -15.79
C GLU A 493 3.65 6.47 -14.68
N GLY A 494 4.17 7.25 -13.72
CA GLY A 494 3.42 7.70 -12.55
C GLY A 494 3.46 6.75 -11.35
N TYR A 495 3.87 5.48 -11.53
CA TYR A 495 4.06 4.53 -10.45
C TYR A 495 5.51 4.53 -9.96
N GLN A 496 5.70 4.40 -8.63
CA GLN A 496 7.03 4.29 -8.03
C GLN A 496 7.33 2.82 -7.68
N LEU A 497 8.45 2.29 -8.20
CA LEU A 497 8.97 0.98 -7.81
C LEU A 497 9.51 1.05 -6.37
N ILE A 498 9.06 0.14 -5.50
CA ILE A 498 9.55 0.01 -4.12
C ILE A 498 10.52 -1.16 -4.02
N GLU A 499 10.09 -2.36 -4.42
CA GLU A 499 10.91 -3.58 -4.35
C GLU A 499 10.43 -4.58 -5.40
N SER A 500 11.33 -5.41 -5.91
CA SER A 500 10.93 -6.58 -6.69
C SER A 500 11.89 -7.74 -6.44
N GLY A 501 11.43 -8.95 -6.73
CA GLY A 501 12.24 -10.15 -6.54
C GLY A 501 11.47 -11.43 -6.85
N ILE A 502 12.05 -12.55 -6.42
CA ILE A 502 11.41 -13.87 -6.50
C ILE A 502 11.45 -14.50 -5.11
N ILE A 503 10.28 -14.92 -4.61
CA ILE A 503 10.18 -15.71 -3.39
C ILE A 503 10.33 -17.18 -3.74
N LEU A 504 11.10 -17.90 -2.92
CA LEU A 504 11.50 -19.28 -3.16
C LEU A 504 11.08 -20.17 -2.00
N LEU A 505 10.53 -21.35 -2.29
CA LEU A 505 10.18 -22.35 -1.28
C LEU A 505 10.65 -23.74 -1.72
N LYS A 506 11.35 -24.46 -0.84
CA LYS A 506 11.65 -25.88 -1.03
C LYS A 506 10.42 -26.69 -0.63
N SER A 507 9.92 -27.55 -1.51
CA SER A 507 8.86 -28.49 -1.18
C SER A 507 9.04 -29.78 -1.98
N TYR A 508 8.71 -30.91 -1.36
CA TYR A 508 8.67 -32.22 -2.04
C TYR A 508 7.26 -32.58 -2.51
N GLU A 509 6.26 -31.80 -2.10
CA GLU A 509 4.86 -31.93 -2.53
C GLU A 509 4.51 -30.77 -3.47
N GLU A 510 3.49 -30.99 -4.32
CA GLU A 510 2.89 -29.92 -5.11
C GLU A 510 2.26 -28.88 -4.20
N LEU A 511 2.41 -27.60 -4.59
CA LEU A 511 1.84 -26.50 -3.82
C LEU A 511 0.31 -26.52 -3.94
N GLN A 512 -0.38 -26.48 -2.81
CA GLN A 512 -1.84 -26.35 -2.74
C GLN A 512 -2.29 -24.91 -3.06
N GLU A 513 -1.47 -23.93 -2.68
CA GLU A 513 -1.75 -22.51 -2.83
C GLU A 513 -0.53 -21.79 -3.44
N PRO A 514 -0.72 -20.73 -4.25
CA PRO A 514 0.38 -19.92 -4.76
C PRO A 514 1.19 -19.26 -3.64
N LEU A 515 2.50 -19.12 -3.82
CA LEU A 515 3.38 -18.48 -2.83
C LEU A 515 3.04 -16.99 -2.66
N THR A 516 3.19 -16.48 -1.44
CA THR A 516 3.08 -15.04 -1.13
C THR A 516 4.19 -14.61 -0.17
N LEU A 517 4.36 -13.31 0.05
CA LEU A 517 5.33 -12.78 1.03
C LEU A 517 5.05 -13.22 2.48
N GLU A 518 3.83 -13.65 2.77
CA GLU A 518 3.37 -14.16 4.07
C GLU A 518 3.55 -15.68 4.21
N THR A 519 3.92 -16.37 3.12
CA THR A 519 4.19 -17.81 3.18
C THR A 519 5.39 -18.08 4.09
N GLU A 520 5.23 -18.98 5.05
CA GLU A 520 6.31 -19.33 5.98
C GLU A 520 7.48 -20.00 5.26
N ASN A 521 8.69 -19.82 5.80
CA ASN A 521 9.94 -20.45 5.33
C ASN A 521 10.36 -20.13 3.89
N ILE A 522 9.79 -19.08 3.28
CA ILE A 522 10.29 -18.58 2.00
C ILE A 522 11.67 -17.94 2.14
N ILE A 523 12.44 -17.98 1.07
CA ILE A 523 13.66 -17.18 0.87
C ILE A 523 13.34 -16.09 -0.15
N ARG A 524 13.84 -14.87 0.07
CA ARG A 524 13.62 -13.73 -0.83
C ARG A 524 14.85 -13.46 -1.69
N GLY A 525 14.74 -13.68 -3.00
CA GLY A 525 15.73 -13.24 -3.96
C GLY A 525 15.43 -11.81 -4.43
N ARG A 526 15.85 -10.81 -3.64
CA ARG A 526 15.66 -9.39 -3.96
C ARG A 526 16.60 -8.93 -5.09
N ILE A 527 16.10 -8.05 -5.96
CA ILE A 527 16.92 -7.38 -6.98
C ILE A 527 17.01 -5.89 -6.69
N SER A 528 18.15 -5.27 -7.03
CA SER A 528 18.29 -3.81 -6.96
C SER A 528 17.30 -3.13 -7.90
N ASN A 529 16.70 -2.03 -7.44
CA ASN A 529 15.74 -1.26 -8.24
C ASN A 529 16.37 -0.63 -9.49
N ASP A 530 17.69 -0.41 -9.48
CA ASP A 530 18.47 0.10 -10.62
C ASP A 530 18.82 -1.00 -11.65
N SER A 531 18.40 -2.25 -11.41
CA SER A 531 18.61 -3.36 -12.34
C SER A 531 17.70 -3.23 -13.59
N THR A 532 18.00 -4.01 -14.62
CA THR A 532 17.15 -4.15 -15.81
C THR A 532 15.76 -4.70 -15.45
N SER A 533 14.77 -4.46 -16.33
CA SER A 533 13.40 -4.98 -16.14
C SER A 533 13.34 -6.50 -16.07
N GLN A 534 14.13 -7.19 -16.90
CA GLN A 534 14.33 -8.63 -16.80
C GLN A 534 15.54 -8.93 -15.90
N PHE A 535 15.40 -9.89 -15.00
CA PHE A 535 16.45 -10.30 -14.07
C PHE A 535 16.30 -11.77 -13.68
N TYR A 536 17.38 -12.31 -13.11
CA TYR A 536 17.45 -13.70 -12.65
C TYR A 536 17.58 -13.76 -11.12
N VAL A 537 16.90 -14.72 -10.50
CA VAL A 537 17.21 -15.17 -9.14
C VAL A 537 17.73 -16.60 -9.22
N ARG A 538 18.92 -16.81 -8.66
CA ARG A 538 19.61 -18.10 -8.68
C ARG A 538 19.55 -18.73 -7.29
N LYS A 539 18.85 -19.85 -7.19
CA LYS A 539 18.94 -20.71 -6.01
C LYS A 539 20.15 -21.62 -6.17
N ILE A 540 21.11 -21.46 -5.27
CA ILE A 540 22.36 -22.22 -5.18
C ILE A 540 22.28 -23.34 -4.15
N ASN A 541 23.24 -24.26 -4.13
CA ASN A 541 23.30 -25.36 -3.16
C ASN A 541 21.98 -26.14 -3.12
N VAL A 542 21.48 -26.51 -4.30
CA VAL A 542 20.25 -27.30 -4.43
C VAL A 542 20.62 -28.77 -4.36
N GLU A 543 20.15 -29.44 -3.31
CA GLU A 543 20.34 -30.88 -3.13
C GLU A 543 19.70 -31.67 -4.28
N ASP A 544 20.32 -32.80 -4.64
CA ASP A 544 19.72 -33.74 -5.59
C ASP A 544 18.39 -34.29 -5.04
N GLY A 545 17.42 -34.44 -5.93
CA GLY A 545 16.02 -34.74 -5.63
C GLY A 545 15.18 -33.55 -5.12
N ALA A 546 15.78 -32.39 -4.82
CA ALA A 546 15.03 -31.26 -4.31
C ALA A 546 14.27 -30.52 -5.41
N THR A 547 13.02 -30.14 -5.09
CA THR A 547 12.24 -29.20 -5.91
C THR A 547 12.15 -27.86 -5.20
N TRP A 548 12.46 -26.80 -5.95
CA TRP A 548 12.29 -25.42 -5.52
C TRP A 548 11.22 -24.76 -6.36
N TYR A 549 10.25 -24.15 -5.68
CA TYR A 549 9.21 -23.32 -6.28
C TYR A 549 9.62 -21.86 -6.19
N GLY A 550 9.33 -21.10 -7.24
CA GLY A 550 9.59 -19.68 -7.32
C GLY A 550 8.35 -18.92 -7.78
N ARG A 551 8.05 -17.80 -7.14
CA ARG A 551 7.04 -16.85 -7.60
C ARG A 551 7.61 -15.44 -7.59
N ALA A 552 7.44 -14.69 -8.67
CA ALA A 552 7.92 -13.32 -8.72
C ALA A 552 6.96 -12.38 -7.99
N TYR A 553 7.48 -11.32 -7.39
CA TYR A 553 6.70 -10.28 -6.74
C TYR A 553 7.23 -8.88 -7.07
N LEU A 554 6.31 -7.92 -7.04
CA LEU A 554 6.58 -6.51 -7.28
C LEU A 554 5.77 -5.70 -6.27
N ILE A 555 6.46 -4.82 -5.56
CA ILE A 555 5.88 -3.83 -4.65
C ILE A 555 6.04 -2.46 -5.29
N TYR A 556 4.93 -1.73 -5.41
CA TYR A 556 4.93 -0.37 -5.96
C TYR A 556 3.99 0.53 -5.19
N LYS A 557 4.20 1.84 -5.33
CA LYS A 557 3.28 2.89 -4.89
C LYS A 557 2.58 3.50 -6.10
N ASN A 558 1.25 3.57 -6.06
CA ASN A 558 0.46 4.18 -7.12
C ASN A 558 0.45 5.72 -7.01
N PRO A 559 -0.09 6.45 -8.01
CA PRO A 559 -0.18 7.91 -7.97
C PRO A 559 -0.97 8.46 -6.77
N GLU A 560 -1.90 7.68 -6.22
CA GLU A 560 -2.69 8.03 -5.03
C GLU A 560 -1.93 7.81 -3.70
N GLY A 561 -0.70 7.29 -3.74
CA GLY A 561 0.13 7.03 -2.55
C GLY A 561 -0.10 5.68 -1.88
N VAL A 562 -0.97 4.83 -2.44
CA VAL A 562 -1.28 3.48 -1.95
C VAL A 562 -0.21 2.49 -2.40
N ILE A 563 0.25 1.67 -1.44
CA ILE A 563 1.22 0.60 -1.70
C ILE A 563 0.48 -0.67 -2.10
N LYS A 564 0.90 -1.26 -3.21
CA LYS A 564 0.37 -2.54 -3.71
C LYS A 564 1.50 -3.54 -3.88
N THR A 565 1.19 -4.79 -3.57
CA THR A 565 2.03 -5.95 -3.90
C THR A 565 1.30 -6.79 -4.93
N VAL A 566 1.97 -7.05 -6.06
CA VAL A 566 1.48 -7.96 -7.11
C VAL A 566 2.45 -9.10 -7.29
N TYR A 567 1.95 -10.24 -7.77
CA TYR A 567 2.72 -11.45 -7.99
C TYR A 567 2.62 -11.90 -9.44
N SER A 568 3.58 -12.70 -9.90
CA SER A 568 3.42 -13.41 -11.17
C SER A 568 2.22 -14.33 -11.13
N GLU A 569 1.54 -14.44 -12.27
CA GLU A 569 0.42 -15.37 -12.47
C GLU A 569 0.88 -16.81 -12.22
N VAL A 570 2.09 -17.14 -12.67
CA VAL A 570 2.69 -18.46 -12.52
C VAL A 570 3.56 -18.55 -11.27
N THR A 571 3.51 -19.72 -10.62
CA THR A 571 4.57 -20.22 -9.72
C THR A 571 5.36 -21.28 -10.48
N ALA A 572 6.61 -20.98 -10.83
CA ALA A 572 7.46 -21.92 -11.56
C ALA A 572 8.16 -22.87 -10.57
N LYS A 573 8.64 -24.00 -11.07
CA LYS A 573 9.47 -24.92 -10.26
C LYS A 573 10.68 -25.40 -11.05
N GLY A 574 11.74 -25.74 -10.33
CA GLY A 574 12.89 -26.45 -10.85
C GLY A 574 13.22 -27.61 -9.91
N THR A 575 13.39 -28.79 -10.50
CA THR A 575 13.73 -30.01 -9.77
C THR A 575 15.14 -30.42 -10.13
N MET A 576 16.00 -30.56 -9.13
CA MET A 576 17.32 -31.17 -9.30
C MET A 576 17.11 -32.67 -9.36
N GLU A 577 16.87 -33.23 -10.55
CA GLU A 577 16.67 -34.68 -10.69
C GLU A 577 17.92 -35.45 -10.23
N LEU A 578 17.71 -36.64 -9.66
CA LEU A 578 18.82 -37.53 -9.30
C LEU A 578 19.56 -37.94 -10.58
N PRO A 579 20.90 -38.01 -10.56
CA PRO A 579 21.65 -38.54 -11.70
C PRO A 579 21.17 -39.96 -12.04
N GLU A 580 20.87 -40.21 -13.32
CA GLU A 580 20.52 -41.56 -13.83
C GLU A 580 21.68 -42.56 -13.71
#